data_AF-K8DZL8-F1
#
_entry.id   AF-K8DZL8-F1
#
_cell.length_a   1.000
_cell.length_b   1.000
_cell.length_c   1.000
_cell.angle_alpha   90.00
_cell.angle_beta   90.00
_cell.angle_gamma   90.00
#
_symmetry.space_group_name_H-M   'P 1'
#
loop_
_entity.id
_entity.type
_entity.pdbx_description
1 polymer ?
#
loop_
_entity_poly.entity_id
_entity_poly.type
_entity_poly.pdbx_seq_one_letter_code
_entity_poly.pdbx_strand_id
1 'polypeptide(L)'
;MAKALLLLTFAYAMIIALELPRLLARRHRRELLAFGLLLLPAMLYGYGLVFDLPLPNPSDWLTAALKPLAMHMEQVFGTAK
;
A
#
# COMPACT_ATOMS: atom_id res chain seq x y z
N MET A 1 11.05 -18.00 3.61
CA MET A 1 9.74 -17.71 4.24
C MET A 1 9.87 -17.25 5.70
N ALA A 2 10.31 -18.09 6.65
CA ALA A 2 10.34 -17.73 8.08
C ALA A 2 11.12 -16.44 8.41
N LYS A 3 12.30 -16.23 7.80
CA LYS A 3 13.10 -15.00 7.99
C LYS A 3 12.36 -13.74 7.52
N ALA A 4 11.75 -13.79 6.34
CA ALA A 4 11.00 -12.67 5.76
C ALA A 4 9.78 -12.34 6.64
N LEU A 5 9.06 -13.36 7.11
CA LEU A 5 7.93 -13.18 8.02
C LEU A 5 8.36 -12.51 9.33
N LEU A 6 9.44 -12.98 9.96
CA LEU A 6 9.95 -12.40 11.22
C LEU A 6 10.36 -10.94 11.05
N LEU A 7 11.11 -10.62 9.99
CA LEU A 7 11.53 -9.24 9.71
C LEU A 7 10.34 -8.32 9.40
N LEU A 8 9.38 -8.82 8.62
CA LEU A 8 8.17 -8.07 8.26
C LEU A 8 7.31 -7.78 9.48
N THR A 9 7.05 -8.78 10.32
CA THR A 9 6.32 -8.61 11.58
C THR A 9 7.03 -7.66 12.52
N PHE A 10 8.37 -7.77 12.63
CA PHE A 10 9.17 -6.86 13.44
C PHE A 10 9.07 -5.41 12.95
N ALA A 11 9.15 -5.19 11.63
CA ALA A 11 9.02 -3.85 11.05
C ALA A 11 7.65 -3.23 11.36
N TYR A 12 6.55 -3.96 11.15
CA TYR A 12 5.21 -3.45 11.49
C TYR A 12 5.04 -3.20 12.98
N ALA A 13 5.54 -4.11 13.83
CA ALA A 13 5.50 -3.94 15.28
C ALA A 13 6.23 -2.67 15.71
N MET A 14 7.39 -2.37 15.12
CA MET A 14 8.16 -1.16 15.40
C MET A 14 7.40 0.11 14.97
N ILE A 15 6.80 0.12 13.77
CA ILE A 15 5.97 1.25 13.30
C ILE A 15 4.80 1.48 14.26
N ILE A 16 4.05 0.42 14.60
CA ILE A 16 2.91 0.52 15.51
C ILE A 16 3.36 1.00 16.90
N ALA A 17 4.44 0.45 17.45
CA ALA A 17 4.93 0.82 18.78
C ALA A 17 5.37 2.29 18.88
N LEU A 18 5.89 2.86 17.79
CA LEU A 18 6.31 4.26 17.75
C LEU A 18 5.15 5.23 17.47
N GLU A 19 4.31 4.91 16.48
CA GLU A 19 3.26 5.81 16.00
C GLU A 19 1.96 5.72 16.83
N LEU A 20 1.53 4.51 17.18
CA LEU A 20 0.24 4.26 17.82
C LEU A 20 0.08 4.96 19.18
N PRO A 21 1.03 4.89 20.14
CA PRO A 21 0.86 5.56 21.43
C PRO A 21 0.81 7.08 21.27
N ARG A 22 1.58 7.63 20.33
CA ARG A 22 1.57 9.07 20.01
C ARG A 22 0.21 9.50 19.46
N LEU A 23 -0.37 8.72 18.55
CA LEU A 23 -1.69 8.98 17.96
C LEU A 23 -2.82 8.82 19.00
N LEU A 24 -2.72 7.84 19.88
CA LEU A 24 -3.70 7.60 20.96
C LEU A 24 -3.67 8.73 22.01
N ALA A 25 -2.47 9.17 22.41
CA ALA A 25 -2.27 10.19 23.42
C ALA A 25 -2.86 11.56 23.00
N ARG A 26 -2.83 11.88 21.71
CA ARG A 26 -3.36 13.16 21.21
C ARG A 26 -4.86 13.15 20.89
N ARG A 27 -5.57 12.03 21.11
CA ARG A 27 -7.01 11.85 20.78
C ARG A 27 -7.38 12.22 19.33
N HIS A 28 -6.41 12.31 18.42
CA HIS A 28 -6.63 12.67 17.03
C HIS A 28 -7.22 11.48 16.26
N ARG A 29 -8.53 11.28 16.41
CA ARG A 29 -9.25 10.16 15.77
C ARG A 29 -9.11 10.14 14.25
N ARG A 30 -8.98 11.30 13.61
CA ARG A 30 -8.77 11.41 12.16
C ARG A 30 -7.41 10.87 11.73
N GLU A 31 -6.35 11.21 12.47
CA GLU A 31 -4.99 10.75 12.18
C GLU A 31 -4.87 9.25 12.44
N LEU A 32 -5.50 8.75 13.49
CA LEU A 32 -5.55 7.33 13.80
C LEU A 32 -6.29 6.54 12.70
N LEU A 33 -7.36 7.12 12.15
CA LEU A 33 -8.08 6.55 11.00
C LEU A 33 -7.21 6.54 9.75
N ALA A 34 -6.52 7.63 9.44
CA ALA A 34 -5.61 7.71 8.29
C ALA A 34 -4.44 6.71 8.42
N PHE A 35 -3.85 6.60 9.61
CA PHE A 35 -2.81 5.62 9.91
C PHE A 35 -3.31 4.19 9.71
N GLY A 36 -4.47 3.84 10.28
CA GLY A 36 -5.06 2.52 10.11
C GLY A 36 -5.42 2.21 8.65
N LEU A 37 -6.00 3.17 7.94
CA LEU A 37 -6.36 3.05 6.52
C LEU A 37 -5.15 2.81 5.61
N LEU A 38 -3.98 3.35 5.96
CA LEU A 38 -2.74 3.08 5.23
C LEU A 38 -2.08 1.77 5.67
N LEU A 39 -1.99 1.54 6.98
CA LEU A 39 -1.21 0.43 7.54
C LEU A 39 -1.88 -0.92 7.27
N LEU A 40 -3.20 -1.02 7.40
CA LEU A 40 -3.93 -2.27 7.18
C LEU A 40 -3.73 -2.86 5.78
N PRO A 41 -3.97 -2.13 4.67
CA PRO A 41 -3.72 -2.67 3.34
C PRO A 41 -2.23 -2.94 3.11
N ALA A 42 -1.33 -2.12 3.65
CA ALA A 42 0.11 -2.40 3.57
C ALA A 42 0.46 -3.76 4.23
N MET A 43 -0.07 -4.03 5.42
CA MET A 43 0.11 -5.31 6.12
C MET A 43 -0.52 -6.47 5.36
N LEU A 44 -1.75 -6.32 4.87
CA LEU A 44 -2.44 -7.36 4.09
C LEU A 44 -1.65 -7.72 2.83
N TYR A 45 -1.17 -6.74 2.08
CA TYR A 45 -0.32 -6.98 0.90
C TYR A 45 1.03 -7.59 1.29
N GLY A 46 1.69 -7.06 2.31
CA GLY A 46 2.98 -7.58 2.77
C GLY A 46 2.90 -9.06 3.16
N TYR A 47 1.92 -9.43 3.98
CA TYR A 47 1.73 -10.83 4.37
C TYR A 47 1.24 -11.68 3.22
N GLY A 48 0.29 -11.19 2.40
CA GLY A 48 -0.18 -11.94 1.25
C GLY A 48 0.93 -12.26 0.25
N LEU A 49 1.90 -11.36 0.04
CA LEU A 49 3.09 -11.64 -0.76
C LEU A 49 4.00 -12.70 -0.11
N VAL A 50 4.15 -12.71 1.22
CA VAL A 50 4.97 -13.72 1.93
C VAL A 50 4.34 -15.12 1.86
N PHE A 51 3.01 -15.19 1.87
CA PHE A 51 2.24 -16.42 1.78
C PHE A 51 1.88 -16.82 0.34
N ASP A 52 2.39 -16.09 -0.65
CA ASP A 52 2.12 -16.32 -2.08
C ASP A 52 0.63 -16.34 -2.42
N LEU A 53 -0.16 -15.50 -1.74
CA LEU A 53 -1.58 -15.33 -2.04
C LEU A 53 -1.75 -14.64 -3.39
N PRO A 54 -2.74 -15.06 -4.21
CA PRO A 54 -3.11 -14.34 -5.42
C PRO A 54 -3.79 -13.02 -5.03
N LEU A 55 -2.99 -11.99 -4.83
CA LEU A 55 -3.45 -10.64 -4.56
C LEU A 55 -3.71 -9.93 -5.90
N PRO A 56 -4.83 -9.19 -6.02
CA PRO A 56 -5.03 -8.33 -7.19
C PRO A 56 -3.89 -7.32 -7.23
N ASN A 57 -3.30 -7.10 -8.41
CA ASN A 57 -2.23 -6.14 -8.52
C ASN A 57 -2.81 -4.71 -8.56
N PRO A 58 -2.48 -3.82 -7.61
CA PRO A 58 -3.00 -2.46 -7.60
C PRO A 58 -2.56 -1.66 -8.83
N SER A 59 -1.46 -2.04 -9.49
CA SER A 59 -1.06 -1.39 -10.74
C SER A 59 -2.06 -1.65 -11.86
N ASP A 60 -2.76 -2.78 -11.87
CA ASP A 60 -3.73 -3.08 -12.94
C ASP A 60 -4.91 -2.09 -12.88
N TRP A 61 -5.33 -1.75 -11.67
CA TRP A 61 -6.35 -0.73 -11.42
C TRP A 61 -5.86 0.66 -11.85
N LEU A 62 -4.62 0.99 -11.50
CA LEU A 62 -3.99 2.25 -11.90
C LEU A 62 -3.88 2.35 -13.43
N THR A 63 -3.43 1.28 -14.07
CA THR A 63 -3.32 1.19 -15.53
C THR A 63 -4.70 1.34 -16.17
N ALA A 64 -5.73 0.67 -15.67
CA ALA A 64 -7.09 0.83 -16.18
C ALA A 64 -7.61 2.28 -16.07
N ALA A 65 -7.32 2.95 -14.94
CA ALA A 65 -7.71 4.34 -14.71
C ALA A 65 -6.94 5.33 -15.62
N LEU A 66 -5.65 5.08 -15.87
CA LEU A 66 -4.79 5.95 -16.66
C LEU A 66 -4.81 5.64 -18.17
N LYS A 67 -5.22 4.44 -18.57
CA LYS A 67 -5.33 4.01 -19.98
C LYS A 67 -6.06 5.03 -20.88
N PRO A 68 -7.23 5.59 -20.50
CA PRO A 68 -7.89 6.58 -21.34
C PRO A 68 -7.02 7.81 -21.54
N LEU A 69 -6.36 8.31 -20.49
CA LEU A 69 -5.47 9.45 -20.59
C LEU A 69 -4.25 9.15 -21.48
N ALA A 70 -3.65 7.97 -21.31
CA ALA A 70 -2.53 7.52 -22.13
C ALA A 70 -2.90 7.46 -23.63
N MET A 71 -4.09 6.94 -23.97
CA MET A 71 -4.57 6.92 -25.36
C MET A 71 -4.78 8.32 -25.94
N HIS A 72 -5.28 9.28 -25.15
CA HIS A 72 -5.40 10.67 -25.63
C HIS A 72 -4.02 11.31 -25.82
N MET A 73 -3.06 11.05 -24.93
CA MET A 73 -1.70 11.56 -25.08
C MET A 73 -1.03 10.97 -26.34
N GLU A 74 -1.22 9.68 -26.59
CA GLU A 74 -0.68 8.99 -27.76
C GLU A 74 -1.23 9.56 -29.08
N GLN A 75 -2.52 9.96 -29.10
CA GLN A 75 -3.13 10.63 -30.24
C GLN A 75 -2.60 12.06 -30.46
N VAL A 76 -2.29 12.79 -29.40
CA VAL A 76 -1.81 14.18 -29.47
C VAL A 76 -0.33 14.25 -29.85
N PHE A 77 0.49 13.34 -29.32
CA PHE A 77 1.94 13.38 -29.52
C PHE A 77 2.43 12.49 -30.67
N GLY A 78 1.60 11.56 -31.17
CA GLY A 78 1.96 10.64 -32.23
C GLY A 78 3.01 9.64 -31.75
N THR A 79 2.80 8.36 -32.08
CA THR A 79 3.66 7.24 -31.69
C THR A 79 5.16 7.56 -31.83
N ALA A 80 5.91 7.50 -30.73
CA ALA A 80 7.24 6.92 -30.82
C ALA A 80 7.01 5.47 -31.29
N LYS A 81 7.41 5.20 -32.54
CA LYS A 81 7.29 3.91 -33.22
C LYS A 81 7.69 2.74 -32.32
#